data_AF-A0A0S7EK80-F1
#
_entry.id   AF-A0A0S7EK80-F1
#
_cell.length_a   1.000
_cell.length_b   1.000
_cell.length_c   1.000
_cell.angle_alpha   90.00
_cell.angle_beta   90.00
_cell.angle_gamma   90.00
#
_symmetry.space_group_name_H-M   'P 1'
#
loop_
_entity.id
_entity.type
_entity.pdbx_description
1 polymer ?
#
loop_
_entity_poly.entity_id
_entity_poly.type
_entity_poly.pdbx_seq_one_letter_code
_entity_poly.pdbx_strand_id
1 'polypeptide(L)'
;AGPDEYLEALESAFGSAESGDDLYFAFRLMQQQPGEKLSDFLRRLERALTKVVQRGGLTSYNKDKARLEQLLRGAVISDLMLIQLRLREKKSSPPTFLPSSVLPQYRGRV
;
A
#
# COMPACT_ATOMS: atom_id res chain seq x y z
N ALA A 1 -22.21 -30.11 -24.79
CA ALA A 1 -21.55 -29.20 -23.84
C ALA A 1 -21.80 -27.76 -24.25
N GLY A 2 -22.22 -26.92 -23.32
CA GLY A 2 -22.37 -25.47 -23.51
C GLY A 2 -21.03 -24.74 -23.44
N PRO A 3 -20.95 -23.47 -23.88
CA PRO A 3 -19.72 -22.66 -23.82
C PRO A 3 -19.09 -22.62 -22.41
N ASP A 4 -19.93 -22.60 -21.38
CA ASP A 4 -19.49 -22.57 -19.97
C ASP A 4 -18.81 -23.88 -19.54
N GLU A 5 -19.31 -25.04 -19.99
CA GLU A 5 -18.68 -26.34 -19.70
C GLU A 5 -17.29 -26.48 -20.34
N TYR A 6 -17.07 -25.88 -21.52
CA TYR A 6 -15.74 -25.86 -22.14
C TYR A 6 -14.78 -24.92 -21.41
N LEU A 7 -15.28 -23.78 -20.93
CA LEU A 7 -14.51 -22.85 -20.10
C LEU A 7 -14.11 -23.49 -18.77
N GLU A 8 -15.04 -24.15 -18.10
CA GLU A 8 -14.78 -24.87 -16.85
C GLU A 8 -13.80 -26.03 -17.05
N ALA A 9 -13.92 -26.80 -18.13
CA ALA A 9 -12.96 -27.85 -18.46
C ALA A 9 -11.54 -27.29 -18.73
N LEU A 10 -11.44 -26.15 -19.40
CA LEU A 10 -10.16 -25.47 -19.62
C LEU A 10 -9.57 -24.92 -18.33
N GLU A 11 -10.37 -24.30 -17.45
CA GLU A 11 -9.92 -23.84 -16.15
C GLU A 11 -9.53 -25.01 -15.22
N SER A 12 -10.22 -26.13 -15.32
CA SER A 12 -9.89 -27.34 -14.55
C SER A 12 -8.59 -28.00 -15.03
N ALA A 13 -8.40 -28.10 -16.35
CA ALA A 13 -7.23 -28.76 -16.93
C ALA A 13 -5.97 -27.88 -16.96
N PHE A 14 -6.12 -26.55 -17.09
CA PHE A 14 -5.02 -25.61 -17.33
C PHE A 14 -5.02 -24.38 -16.42
N GLY A 15 -6.01 -24.23 -15.53
CA GLY A 15 -6.03 -23.13 -14.57
C GLY A 15 -4.94 -23.27 -13.51
N SER A 16 -4.51 -22.14 -12.95
CA SER A 16 -3.64 -22.17 -11.76
C SER A 16 -4.36 -22.90 -10.63
N ALA A 17 -3.67 -23.84 -10.00
CA ALA A 17 -4.11 -24.55 -8.79
C ALA A 17 -4.16 -23.65 -7.55
N GLU A 18 -3.61 -22.43 -7.63
CA GLU A 18 -3.64 -21.46 -6.54
C GLU A 18 -5.06 -20.96 -6.30
N SER A 19 -5.54 -21.11 -5.07
CA SER A 19 -6.82 -20.56 -4.63
C SER A 19 -6.76 -19.04 -4.49
N GLY A 20 -7.92 -18.39 -4.40
CA GLY A 20 -7.99 -16.96 -4.07
C GLY A 20 -7.25 -16.61 -2.77
N ASP A 21 -7.34 -17.48 -1.77
CA ASP A 21 -6.68 -17.32 -0.47
C ASP A 21 -5.17 -17.42 -0.61
N ASP A 22 -4.64 -18.40 -1.35
CA ASP A 22 -3.19 -18.54 -1.62
C ASP A 22 -2.64 -17.27 -2.29
N LEU A 23 -3.37 -16.75 -3.28
CA LEU A 23 -3.03 -15.51 -3.95
C LEU A 23 -3.07 -14.32 -2.99
N TYR A 24 -4.02 -14.28 -2.06
CA TYR A 24 -4.11 -13.23 -1.05
C TYR A 24 -2.94 -13.29 -0.07
N PHE A 25 -2.56 -14.49 0.38
CA PHE A 25 -1.37 -14.69 1.21
C PHE A 25 -0.11 -14.22 0.50
N ALA A 26 0.09 -14.61 -0.76
CA ALA A 26 1.22 -14.18 -1.58
C ALA A 26 1.24 -12.64 -1.76
N PHE A 27 0.08 -12.03 -2.01
CA PHE A 27 -0.06 -10.57 -2.06
C PHE A 27 0.40 -9.89 -0.75
N ARG A 28 0.02 -10.44 0.41
CA ARG A 28 0.39 -9.87 1.72
C ARG A 28 1.88 -10.02 2.06
N LEU A 29 2.58 -10.95 1.41
CA LEU A 29 4.03 -11.16 1.53
C LEU A 29 4.86 -10.26 0.62
N MET A 30 4.24 -9.53 -0.31
CA MET A 30 4.98 -8.70 -1.27
C MET A 30 5.72 -7.55 -0.61
N GLN A 31 7.01 -7.43 -0.94
CA GLN A 31 7.89 -6.34 -0.53
C GLN A 31 8.56 -5.71 -1.76
N GLN A 32 8.88 -4.43 -1.65
CA GLN A 32 9.74 -3.72 -2.59
C GLN A 32 11.13 -4.37 -2.56
N GLN A 33 11.66 -4.68 -3.74
CA GLN A 33 12.98 -5.30 -3.87
C GLN A 33 14.09 -4.24 -3.81
N PRO A 34 15.31 -4.60 -3.38
CA PRO A 34 16.45 -3.70 -3.46
C PRO A 34 16.66 -3.16 -4.88
N GLY A 35 16.77 -1.83 -5.01
CA GLY A 35 16.93 -1.16 -6.31
C GLY A 35 15.65 -1.05 -7.16
N GLU A 36 14.53 -1.60 -6.72
CA GLU A 36 13.24 -1.47 -7.39
C GLU A 36 12.64 -0.08 -7.15
N LYS A 37 12.17 0.58 -8.21
CA LYS A 37 11.43 1.84 -8.07
C LYS A 37 10.06 1.59 -7.44
N LEU A 38 9.59 2.52 -6.62
CA LEU A 38 8.25 2.43 -6.00
C LEU A 38 7.13 2.21 -7.04
N SER A 39 7.24 2.84 -8.21
CA SER A 39 6.29 2.68 -9.32
C SER A 39 6.23 1.24 -9.84
N ASP A 40 7.37 0.55 -9.88
CA ASP A 40 7.48 -0.82 -10.36
C ASP A 40 6.92 -1.79 -9.32
N PHE A 41 7.22 -1.55 -8.04
CA PHE A 41 6.60 -2.26 -6.93
C PHE A 41 5.08 -2.12 -6.95
N LEU A 42 4.55 -0.90 -7.07
CA LEU A 42 3.10 -0.64 -7.15
C LEU A 42 2.48 -1.36 -8.35
N ARG A 43 3.15 -1.38 -9.51
CA ARG A 43 2.65 -2.09 -10.69
C ARG A 43 2.60 -3.61 -10.48
N ARG A 44 3.56 -4.21 -9.78
CA ARG A 44 3.49 -5.62 -9.39
C ARG A 44 2.36 -5.87 -8.38
N LEU A 45 2.23 -4.97 -7.40
CA LEU A 45 1.20 -5.03 -6.36
C LEU A 45 -0.22 -5.01 -6.97
N GLU A 46 -0.50 -4.11 -7.91
CA GLU A 46 -1.79 -4.02 -8.60
C GLU A 46 -2.12 -5.27 -9.41
N ARG A 47 -1.12 -5.88 -10.05
CA ARG A 47 -1.29 -7.12 -10.82
C ARG A 47 -1.66 -8.28 -9.90
N ALA A 48 -0.98 -8.41 -8.76
CA ALA A 48 -1.29 -9.44 -7.77
C ALA A 48 -2.70 -9.22 -7.18
N LEU A 49 -3.02 -8.00 -6.77
CA LEU A 49 -4.32 -7.68 -6.18
C LEU A 49 -5.50 -7.91 -7.15
N THR A 50 -5.31 -7.63 -8.44
CA THR A 50 -6.33 -7.91 -9.46
C THR A 50 -6.61 -9.40 -9.58
N LYS A 51 -5.56 -10.24 -9.57
CA LYS A 51 -5.71 -11.71 -9.58
C LYS A 51 -6.42 -12.23 -8.34
N VAL A 52 -6.08 -11.69 -7.16
CA VAL A 52 -6.77 -12.03 -5.89
C VAL A 52 -8.28 -11.79 -6.00
N VAL A 53 -8.70 -10.62 -6.48
CA VAL A 53 -10.12 -10.28 -6.61
C VAL A 53 -10.81 -11.17 -7.65
N GLN A 54 -10.15 -11.43 -8.79
CA GLN A 54 -10.69 -12.31 -9.83
C GLN A 54 -10.90 -13.75 -9.34
N ARG A 55 -10.06 -14.24 -8.42
CA ARG A 55 -10.14 -15.58 -7.83
C ARG A 55 -10.87 -15.62 -6.48
N GLY A 56 -11.53 -14.52 -6.08
CA GLY A 56 -12.37 -14.49 -4.89
C GLY A 56 -11.64 -14.41 -3.54
N GLY A 57 -10.32 -14.25 -3.51
CA GLY A 57 -9.55 -14.12 -2.26
C GLY A 57 -9.74 -12.79 -1.54
N LEU A 58 -10.34 -11.80 -2.21
CA LEU A 58 -10.71 -10.51 -1.63
C LEU A 58 -11.90 -9.93 -2.40
N THR A 59 -12.87 -9.38 -1.69
CA THR A 59 -13.98 -8.67 -2.33
C THR A 59 -13.51 -7.37 -2.96
N SER A 60 -14.14 -6.96 -4.07
CA SER A 60 -13.85 -5.70 -4.76
C SER A 60 -13.99 -4.48 -3.83
N TYR A 61 -14.94 -4.52 -2.90
CA TYR A 61 -15.15 -3.49 -1.88
C TYR A 61 -13.93 -3.24 -1.01
N ASN A 62 -13.16 -4.28 -0.69
CA ASN A 62 -11.98 -4.19 0.17
C ASN A 62 -10.67 -3.93 -0.60
N LYS A 63 -10.71 -3.85 -1.93
CA LYS A 63 -9.54 -3.76 -2.81
C LYS A 63 -8.67 -2.54 -2.49
N ASP A 64 -9.25 -1.35 -2.42
CA ASP A 64 -8.48 -0.11 -2.22
C ASP A 64 -7.84 -0.03 -0.83
N LYS A 65 -8.54 -0.54 0.19
CA LYS A 65 -7.98 -0.65 1.55
C LYS A 65 -6.78 -1.61 1.56
N ALA A 66 -6.93 -2.79 0.96
CA ALA A 66 -5.86 -3.79 0.89
C ALA A 66 -4.64 -3.26 0.11
N ARG A 67 -4.88 -2.54 -1.00
CA ARG A 67 -3.84 -1.84 -1.78
C ARG A 67 -3.04 -0.90 -0.90
N LEU A 68 -3.72 0.02 -0.21
CA LEU A 68 -3.07 1.05 0.60
C LEU A 68 -2.28 0.41 1.75
N GLU A 69 -2.87 -0.53 2.47
CA GLU A 69 -2.19 -1.23 3.56
C GLU A 69 -0.94 -1.97 3.09
N GLN A 70 -1.01 -2.68 1.97
CA GLN A 70 0.11 -3.45 1.47
C GLN A 70 1.19 -2.55 0.84
N LEU A 71 0.81 -1.43 0.22
CA LEU A 71 1.77 -0.44 -0.25
C LEU A 71 2.55 0.16 0.93
N LEU A 72 1.85 0.54 2.02
CA LEU A 72 2.49 1.05 3.24
C LEU A 72 3.39 0.00 3.92
N ARG A 73 2.96 -1.26 3.93
CA ARG A 73 3.70 -2.38 4.55
C ARG A 73 4.88 -2.85 3.71
N GLY A 74 4.73 -2.87 2.39
CA GLY A 74 5.66 -3.49 1.46
C GLY A 74 6.70 -2.53 0.87
N ALA A 75 6.41 -1.22 0.86
CA ALA A 75 7.33 -0.19 0.37
C ALA A 75 8.32 0.29 1.45
N VAL A 76 8.86 -0.64 2.25
CA VAL A 76 9.77 -0.33 3.38
C VAL A 76 11.07 0.36 2.96
N ILE A 77 11.49 0.19 1.70
CA ILE A 77 12.73 0.76 1.15
C ILE A 77 12.52 2.21 0.68
N SER A 78 11.28 2.58 0.34
CA SER A 78 10.97 3.93 -0.09
C SER A 78 10.81 4.87 1.12
N ASP A 79 11.09 6.17 0.94
CA ASP A 79 10.95 7.23 1.96
C ASP A 79 9.51 7.41 2.51
N LEU A 80 8.59 6.50 2.19
CA LEU A 80 7.27 6.38 2.78
C LEU A 80 7.35 6.16 4.30
N MET A 81 8.39 5.49 4.80
CA MET A 81 8.66 5.40 6.23
C MET A 81 8.89 6.77 6.88
N LEU A 82 9.62 7.68 6.22
CA LEU A 82 9.80 9.06 6.68
C LEU A 82 8.46 9.80 6.73
N ILE A 83 7.61 9.63 5.72
CA ILE A 83 6.25 10.21 5.71
C ILE A 83 5.40 9.64 6.86
N GLN A 84 5.43 8.33 7.09
CA GLN A 84 4.72 7.68 8.20
C GLN A 84 5.21 8.15 9.57
N LEU A 85 6.53 8.29 9.76
CA LEU A 85 7.12 8.82 10.99
C LEU A 85 6.72 10.28 11.22
N ARG A 86 6.75 11.13 10.18
CA ARG A 86 6.31 12.54 10.23
C ARG A 86 4.82 12.67 10.54
N LEU A 87 3.98 11.79 10.01
CA LEU A 87 2.53 11.77 10.30
C LEU A 87 2.25 11.36 11.75
N ARG A 88 3.02 10.40 12.30
CA ARG A 88 2.92 10.00 13.71
C ARG A 88 3.42 11.10 14.66
N GLU A 89 4.54 11.73 14.34
CA GLU A 89 5.13 12.85 15.08
C GLU A 89 4.16 14.06 15.17
N LYS A 90 3.49 14.39 14.05
CA LYS A 90 2.45 15.43 14.03
C LYS A 90 1.20 15.10 14.83
N LYS A 91 0.92 13.82 15.09
CA LYS A 91 -0.22 13.39 15.92
C LYS A 91 0.08 13.53 17.42
N SER A 92 1.37 13.50 17.82
CA SER A 92 1.81 13.65 19.22
C SER A 92 2.05 15.10 19.66
N SER A 93 2.27 16.04 18.74
CA SER A 93 2.46 17.45 19.06
C SER A 93 1.88 18.35 17.95
N PRO A 94 0.65 18.85 18.08
CA PRO A 94 0.10 19.81 17.12
C PRO A 94 0.93 21.10 17.17
N PRO A 95 1.44 21.62 16.05
CA PRO A 95 2.18 22.88 16.05
C PRO A 95 1.21 24.04 16.35
N THR A 96 1.43 24.73 17.46
CA THR A 96 0.74 26.00 17.79
C THR A 96 1.14 27.06 16.77
N PHE A 97 0.16 27.64 16.07
CA PHE A 97 0.40 28.47 14.89
C PHE A 97 0.92 29.89 15.18
N LEU A 98 1.21 30.27 16.43
CA LEU A 98 1.67 31.62 16.78
C LEU A 98 2.71 31.59 17.90
N PRO A 99 3.95 32.05 17.66
CA PRO A 99 4.82 32.52 18.74
C PRO A 99 4.35 33.92 19.18
N SER A 100 3.58 33.98 20.27
CA SER A 100 3.23 35.23 20.94
C SER A 100 4.37 35.71 21.83
N SER A 101 5.45 36.23 21.25
CA SER A 101 6.38 37.17 21.92
C SER A 101 7.55 37.52 21.00
N VAL A 102 7.40 38.57 20.19
CA VAL A 102 8.53 39.29 19.62
C VAL A 102 8.46 40.73 20.12
N LEU A 103 9.10 41.01 21.25
CA LEU A 103 9.56 42.36 21.59
C LEU A 103 10.90 42.24 22.36
N PRO A 104 12.04 42.49 21.72
CA PRO A 104 13.23 42.93 22.43
C PRO A 104 13.18 44.46 22.54
N GLN A 105 13.15 44.96 23.77
CA GLN A 105 13.36 46.36 24.09
C GLN A 105 14.76 46.79 23.61
N TYR A 106 14.84 47.81 22.75
CA TYR A 106 16.09 48.53 22.51
C TYR A 106 16.36 49.45 23.70
N ARG A 107 17.28 49.04 24.60
CA ARG A 107 17.84 49.90 25.64
C ARG A 107 19.19 50.43 25.14
N GLY A 108 19.23 51.72 24.82
CA GLY A 108 20.43 52.40 24.33
C GLY A 108 21.53 52.56 25.36
N ARG A 109 22.77 52.69 24.85
CA ARG A 109 23.91 53.45 25.37
C ARG A 109 24.81 53.77 24.18
N VAL A 110 25.08 55.04 23.87
CA VAL A 110 26.17 55.86 24.45
C VAL A 110 25.76 57.32 24.37
#